data_AF-M1J718-F1
#
_entry.id   AF-M1J718-F1
#
_cell.length_a   1.000
_cell.length_b   1.000
_cell.length_c   1.000
_cell.angle_alpha   90.00
_cell.angle_beta   90.00
_cell.angle_gamma   90.00
#
_symmetry.space_group_name_H-M   'P 1'
#
loop_
_entity.id
_entity.type
_entity.pdbx_description
1 polymer ?
#
loop_
_entity_poly.entity_id
_entity_poly.type
_entity_poly.pdbx_seq_one_letter_code
_entity_poly.pdbx_strand_id
1 'polypeptide(L)' 'MVKIRMNKNELKCENCGMELTEEHIYTRMIKGKEHYFCCADCSNEFERKFNF' A
#
# COMPACT_ATOMS: atom_id res chain seq x y z
N MET A 1 22.40 10.00 -19.66
CA MET A 1 20.95 10.30 -19.61
C MET A 1 20.43 9.96 -18.22
N VAL A 2 20.39 10.93 -17.31
CA VAL A 2 19.77 10.73 -15.99
C VAL A 2 18.26 10.78 -16.23
N LYS A 3 17.58 9.63 -16.22
CA LYS A 3 16.12 9.57 -16.18
C LYS A 3 15.71 10.08 -14.80
N ILE A 4 15.38 11.37 -14.71
CA ILE A 4 14.71 11.95 -13.56
C ILE A 4 13.36 11.24 -13.47
N ARG A 5 13.25 10.22 -12.60
CA ARG A 5 11.95 9.65 -12.24
C ARG A 5 11.22 10.75 -11.47
N MET A 6 10.44 11.55 -12.17
CA MET A 6 9.38 12.34 -11.56
C MET A 6 8.56 11.36 -10.73
N ASN A 7 8.66 11.45 -9.40
CA ASN A 7 7.81 10.73 -8.47
C ASN A 7 6.38 11.19 -8.75
N LYS A 8 5.71 10.53 -9.71
CA LYS A 8 4.26 10.46 -9.66
C LYS A 8 3.97 9.74 -8.35
N ASN A 9 3.16 10.37 -7.49
CA ASN A 9 2.58 9.70 -6.33
C ASN A 9 1.74 8.53 -6.84
N GLU A 10 2.40 7.42 -7.15
CA GLU A 10 1.76 6.16 -7.45
C GLU A 10 1.41 5.56 -6.09
N LEU A 11 0.11 5.54 -5.81
CA LEU A 11 -0.40 4.85 -4.64
C LEU A 11 0.00 3.38 -4.76
N LYS A 12 0.74 2.85 -3.78
CA LYS A 12 1.26 1.48 -3.83
C LYS A 12 0.86 0.72 -2.59
N CYS A 13 0.62 -0.57 -2.76
CA CYS A 13 0.34 -1.50 -1.67
C CYS A 13 1.49 -1.48 -0.67
N GLU A 14 1.19 -1.19 0.58
CA GLU A 14 2.21 -1.07 1.64
C GLU A 14 2.87 -2.41 1.99
N ASN A 15 2.25 -3.56 1.64
CA ASN A 15 2.84 -4.88 1.85
C ASN A 15 3.69 -5.35 0.66
N CYS A 16 3.21 -5.22 -0.58
CA CYS A 16 3.84 -5.83 -1.75
C CYS A 16 4.37 -4.83 -2.81
N GLY A 17 4.08 -3.53 -2.68
CA GLY A 17 4.54 -2.49 -3.59
C GLY A 17 3.81 -2.43 -4.95
N MET A 18 2.74 -3.23 -5.13
CA MET A 18 1.89 -3.19 -6.31
C MET A 18 1.23 -1.82 -6.47
N GLU A 19 1.15 -1.32 -7.70
CA GLU A 19 0.39 -0.09 -8.02
C GLU A 19 -1.09 -0.30 -7.73
N LEU A 20 -1.67 0.65 -7.00
CA LEU A 20 -3.08 0.70 -6.66
C LEU A 20 -3.78 1.67 -7.61
N THR A 21 -5.00 1.34 -7.97
CA THR A 21 -5.91 2.26 -8.68
C THR A 21 -7.05 2.61 -7.75
N GLU A 22 -7.72 3.74 -7.98
CA GLU A 22 -8.86 4.18 -7.17
C GLU A 22 -9.99 3.14 -7.14
N GLU A 23 -10.10 2.32 -8.19
CA GLU A 23 -11.08 1.24 -8.30
C GLU A 23 -10.66 -0.05 -7.57
N HIS A 24 -9.35 -0.26 -7.38
CA HIS A 24 -8.78 -1.49 -6.82
C HIS A 24 -7.86 -1.18 -5.65
N ILE A 25 -8.45 -0.56 -4.63
CA ILE A 25 -7.79 -0.25 -3.37
C ILE A 25 -8.52 -0.94 -2.21
N TYR A 26 -7.73 -1.61 -1.37
CA TYR A 26 -8.18 -2.17 -0.12
C TYR A 26 -7.63 -1.32 1.01
N THR A 27 -8.51 -0.57 1.65
CA THR A 27 -8.15 0.32 2.76
C THR A 27 -8.42 -0.37 4.09
N ARG A 28 -7.48 -0.28 5.04
CA ARG A 28 -7.65 -0.81 6.40
C ARG A 28 -7.10 0.15 7.44
N MET A 29 -7.82 0.30 8.54
CA MET A 29 -7.35 1.07 9.68
C MET A 29 -6.52 0.17 10.60
N ILE A 30 -5.25 0.50 10.78
CA ILE A 30 -4.33 -0.22 11.67
C ILE A 30 -3.79 0.81 12.66
N LYS A 31 -4.05 0.61 13.96
CA LYS A 31 -3.65 1.53 15.04
C LYS A 31 -4.01 3.01 14.82
N GLY A 32 -5.19 3.26 14.28
CA GLY A 32 -5.67 4.62 14.03
C GLY A 32 -5.01 5.34 12.85
N LYS A 33 -4.23 4.62 12.04
CA LYS A 33 -3.75 5.09 10.74
C LYS A 33 -4.47 4.34 9.63
N GLU A 34 -4.83 5.07 8.58
CA GLU A 34 -5.35 4.49 7.35
C GLU A 34 -4.18 3.95 6.52
N HIS A 35 -4.29 2.70 6.09
CA HIS A 35 -3.29 2.01 5.27
C HIS A 35 -3.92 1.45 4.00
N TYR A 36 -3.13 1.41 2.91
CA TYR A 36 -3.61 1.05 1.58
C TYR A 36 -2.93 -0.21 1.04
N PHE A 37 -3.75 -1.14 0.54
CA PHE A 37 -3.33 -2.46 0.07
C PHE A 37 -4.02 -2.82 -1.24
N CYS A 38 -3.46 -3.79 -1.97
CA CYS A 38 -4.10 -4.32 -3.17
C CYS A 38 -5.16 -5.39 -2.85
N CYS A 39 -5.10 -6.00 -1.66
CA CYS A 39 -6.03 -7.03 -1.23
C CYS A 39 -6.05 -7.17 0.30
N ALA A 40 -7.05 -7.91 0.81
CA ALA A 40 -7.20 -8.20 2.24
C ALA A 40 -6.01 -9.01 2.80
N ASP A 41 -5.46 -9.96 2.04
CA ASP A 41 -4.33 -10.78 2.49
C ASP A 41 -3.07 -9.93 2.72
N CYS A 42 -2.81 -8.94 1.86
CA CYS A 42 -1.74 -7.99 2.06
C CYS A 42 -1.92 -7.19 3.35
N SER A 43 -3.15 -6.79 3.67
CA SER A 43 -3.45 -6.08 4.92
C SER A 43 -3.23 -6.96 6.15
N ASN A 44 -3.65 -8.23 6.09
CA ASN A 44 -3.50 -9.20 7.18
C ASN A 44 -2.01 -9.52 7.42
N GLU A 45 -1.25 -9.71 6.34
CA GLU A 45 0.18 -9.97 6.43
C GLU A 45 0.93 -8.76 6.98
N PHE A 46 0.57 -7.54 6.56
CA PHE A 46 1.11 -6.30 7.08
C PHE A 46 0.82 -6.17 8.58
N GLU A 47 -0.43 -6.32 9.00
CA GLU A 47 -0.84 -6.26 10.41
C GLU A 47 -0.06 -7.27 11.28
N ARG A 48 0.12 -8.50 10.79
CA ARG A 48 0.92 -9.54 11.46
C ARG A 48 2.41 -9.21 11.50
N LYS A 49 3.00 -8.72 10.40
CA LYS A 49 4.44 -8.38 10.33
C LYS A 49 4.81 -7.27 11.29
N PHE A 50 3.96 -6.25 11.36
CA PHE A 50 4.19 -5.13 12.24
C PHE A 50 3.77 -5.41 13.69
N ASN A 51 3.17 -6.59 13.95
CA ASN A 51 2.68 -7.11 15.23
C ASN A 51 2.30 -5.97 16.17
N PHE A 52 1.51 -5.06 15.62
CA PHE A 52 1.25 -3.77 16.21
C PHE A 52 0.44 -4.01 17.48
#